data_AF-A0A2N2TIM2-F1
#
_entry.id   AF-A0A2N2TIM2-F1
#
_cell.length_a   1.000
_cell.length_b   1.000
_cell.length_c   1.000
_cell.angle_alpha   90.00
_cell.angle_beta   90.00
_cell.angle_gamma   90.00
#
_symmetry.space_group_name_H-M   'P 1'
#
loop_
_entity.id
_entity.type
_entity.pdbx_description
1 polymer ?
#
loop_
_entity_poly.entity_id
_entity_poly.type
_entity_poly.pdbx_seq_one_letter_code
_entity_poly.pdbx_strand_id
1 'polypeptide(L)'
;RLGYADEAGLAQVDPKSTVVFVMNHRSNMDYVLVAFLAAEQTALSYAVGEWARVWPLQALIRSMGAFFVRRNSGDPLYRTVLSRYVAMATEAGVPQALFPEGGLTVDGALRQPRFGLLDYMVKSFRADAERDLVFIPVGLNYDRVLEDRSQLLKLEADRRRRGKLSAVSVTLTFGARNLWQMVTGSWYRFGYACVNFGSPVSMRQYVAQRGVNFTALDEDSRHREVEELGRHLMQAIGSVIPVVPVALVAQVFRADPVKPRTELEIKSAALVLLREWEAHGAHIYIPRQDQDYAIGVGLRMLTLRHVVEERDGLFHAVPENLPVLAYYANSVAHFAGGAAHAVPVAEAVAAPAVS
;
A
#
# COMPACT_ATOMS: atom_id res chain seq x y z
N ARG A 1 -12.53 5.96 -0.03
CA ARG A 1 -13.20 6.47 1.18
C ARG A 1 -12.12 7.04 2.07
N LEU A 2 -12.30 8.26 2.57
CA LEU A 2 -11.43 8.80 3.60
C LEU A 2 -11.82 8.12 4.92
N GLY A 3 -10.88 7.44 5.57
CA GLY A 3 -11.13 6.76 6.85
C GLY A 3 -10.73 7.65 8.03
N TYR A 4 -9.47 8.09 8.04
CA TYR A 4 -8.87 8.92 9.08
C TYR A 4 -7.97 9.99 8.45
N ALA A 5 -7.93 11.17 9.05
CA ALA A 5 -6.94 12.19 8.76
C ALA A 5 -6.56 12.89 10.07
N ASP A 6 -5.26 13.06 10.32
CA ASP A 6 -4.78 13.93 11.39
C ASP A 6 -4.98 15.41 11.01
N GLU A 7 -6.22 15.87 11.06
CA GLU A 7 -6.59 17.24 10.66
C GLU A 7 -5.82 18.30 11.43
N ALA A 8 -5.56 18.05 12.73
CA ALA A 8 -4.83 18.98 13.58
C ALA A 8 -3.35 19.08 13.18
N GLY A 9 -2.68 17.95 12.91
CA GLY A 9 -1.31 17.94 12.42
C GLY A 9 -1.19 18.54 11.01
N LEU A 10 -2.12 18.18 10.11
CA LEU A 10 -2.17 18.71 8.74
C LEU A 10 -2.37 20.23 8.71
N ALA A 11 -3.22 20.78 9.58
CA ALA A 11 -3.46 22.21 9.68
C ALA A 11 -2.25 23.01 10.21
N GLN A 12 -1.30 22.35 10.88
CA GLN A 12 -0.08 22.97 11.39
C GLN A 12 1.05 23.03 10.36
N VAL A 13 0.90 22.36 9.22
CA VAL A 13 1.90 22.41 8.15
C VAL A 13 1.92 23.82 7.57
N ASP A 14 3.08 24.48 7.64
CA ASP A 14 3.28 25.79 7.03
C ASP A 14 2.96 25.69 5.52
N PRO A 15 2.05 26.51 4.97
CA PRO A 15 1.72 26.52 3.54
C PRO A 15 2.92 26.74 2.61
N LYS A 16 4.03 27.29 3.12
CA LYS A 16 5.29 27.44 2.39
C LYS A 16 6.14 26.17 2.41
N SER A 17 5.77 25.10 3.10
CA SER A 17 6.54 23.84 3.14
C SER A 17 6.48 23.11 1.80
N THR A 18 7.51 22.34 1.48
CA THR A 18 7.42 21.30 0.44
C THR A 18 6.74 20.08 1.03
N VAL A 19 5.56 19.76 0.53
CA VAL A 19 4.80 18.58 0.99
C VAL A 19 5.16 17.37 0.13
N VAL A 20 5.45 16.25 0.79
CA VAL A 20 5.71 14.96 0.13
C VAL A 20 4.84 13.88 0.71
N PHE A 21 3.88 13.39 -0.06
CA PHE A 21 3.06 12.24 0.33
C PHE A 21 3.88 10.95 0.21
N VAL A 22 4.04 10.24 1.34
CA VAL A 22 4.74 8.95 1.40
C VAL A 22 3.72 7.88 1.68
N MET A 23 3.61 6.88 0.80
CA MET A 23 2.49 5.95 0.86
C MET A 23 2.87 4.52 0.51
N ASN A 24 2.14 3.56 1.09
CA ASN A 24 2.28 2.15 0.72
C ASN A 24 1.72 1.89 -0.70
N HIS A 25 2.20 0.83 -1.36
CA HIS A 25 1.83 0.52 -2.74
C HIS A 25 1.18 -0.87 -2.86
N ARG A 26 -0.15 -0.89 -2.94
CA ARG A 26 -0.98 -2.10 -3.01
C ARG A 26 -1.42 -2.43 -4.43
N SER A 27 -1.89 -1.43 -5.16
CA SER A 27 -2.54 -1.60 -6.47
C SER A 27 -2.05 -0.55 -7.46
N ASN A 28 -2.17 -0.82 -8.76
CA ASN A 28 -2.01 0.26 -9.74
C ASN A 28 -3.14 1.30 -9.63
N MET A 29 -4.24 0.98 -8.93
CA MET A 29 -5.27 1.95 -8.59
C MET A 29 -4.77 3.04 -7.63
N ASP A 30 -3.66 2.83 -6.92
CA ASP A 30 -3.06 3.85 -6.04
C ASP A 30 -2.68 5.11 -6.84
N TYR A 31 -2.34 4.97 -8.12
CA TYR A 31 -2.05 6.12 -8.99
C TYR A 31 -3.28 7.00 -9.26
N VAL A 32 -4.50 6.45 -9.16
CA VAL A 32 -5.73 7.26 -9.27
C VAL A 32 -5.87 8.17 -8.06
N LEU A 33 -5.49 7.70 -6.86
CA LEU A 33 -5.42 8.56 -5.69
C LEU A 33 -4.37 9.65 -5.87
N VAL A 34 -3.18 9.30 -6.36
CA VAL A 34 -2.13 10.30 -6.63
C VAL A 34 -2.61 11.34 -7.64
N ALA A 35 -3.32 10.91 -8.70
CA ALA A 35 -3.93 11.81 -9.68
C ALA A 35 -4.98 12.73 -9.04
N PHE A 36 -5.80 12.20 -8.13
CA PHE A 36 -6.77 12.99 -7.37
C PHE A 36 -6.08 14.02 -6.47
N LEU A 37 -5.07 13.62 -5.70
CA LEU A 37 -4.26 14.53 -4.88
C LEU A 37 -3.58 15.62 -5.73
N ALA A 38 -3.11 15.26 -6.93
CA ALA A 38 -2.52 16.18 -7.90
C ALA A 38 -3.54 17.14 -8.54
N ALA A 39 -4.81 16.75 -8.61
CA ALA A 39 -5.86 17.60 -9.13
C ALA A 39 -6.35 18.62 -8.07
N GLU A 40 -6.37 18.22 -6.80
CA GLU A 40 -6.70 19.12 -5.68
C GLU A 40 -5.56 20.07 -5.31
N GLN A 41 -4.30 19.66 -5.51
CA GLN A 41 -3.13 20.52 -5.34
C GLN A 41 -2.57 20.91 -6.70
N THR A 42 -2.69 22.19 -7.08
CA THR A 42 -2.13 22.67 -8.34
C THR A 42 -0.61 22.40 -8.41
N ALA A 43 -0.21 21.46 -9.27
CA ALA A 43 1.14 20.95 -9.55
C ALA A 43 1.74 19.95 -8.51
N LEU A 44 1.62 18.64 -8.75
CA LEU A 44 2.25 17.56 -7.97
C LEU A 44 3.31 16.80 -8.82
N SER A 45 4.55 16.69 -8.36
CA SER A 45 5.62 15.92 -9.02
C SER A 45 5.78 14.53 -8.39
N TYR A 46 5.54 13.44 -9.11
CA TYR A 46 5.65 12.09 -8.56
C TYR A 46 6.31 11.08 -9.51
N ALA A 47 6.99 10.08 -8.93
CA ALA A 47 7.73 9.05 -9.65
C ALA A 47 6.86 7.81 -9.95
N VAL A 48 6.73 7.42 -11.23
CA VAL A 48 5.90 6.28 -11.66
C VAL A 48 6.74 5.14 -12.26
N GLY A 49 6.38 3.90 -11.93
CA GLY A 49 7.02 2.70 -12.49
C GLY A 49 6.76 2.47 -13.99
N GLU A 50 7.56 1.59 -14.60
CA GLU A 50 7.59 1.38 -16.07
C GLU A 50 6.27 0.89 -16.68
N TRP A 51 5.36 0.29 -15.91
CA TRP A 51 4.10 -0.26 -16.41
C TRP A 51 3.07 0.80 -16.80
N ALA A 52 3.13 2.01 -16.22
CA ALA A 52 2.19 3.11 -16.51
C ALA A 52 2.50 3.87 -17.82
N ARG A 53 3.33 3.29 -18.69
CA ARG A 53 3.64 3.80 -20.04
C ARG A 53 2.57 3.43 -21.09
N VAL A 54 1.41 2.91 -20.67
CA VAL A 54 0.28 2.63 -21.56
C VAL A 54 -0.49 3.92 -21.90
N TRP A 55 -0.76 4.13 -23.18
CA TRP A 55 -1.60 5.21 -23.68
C TRP A 55 -3.08 4.84 -23.41
N PRO A 56 -3.94 5.72 -22.84
CA PRO A 56 -3.84 7.18 -22.63
C PRO A 56 -3.34 7.62 -21.23
N LEU A 57 -3.13 6.68 -20.31
CA LEU A 57 -2.75 6.94 -18.92
C LEU A 57 -1.45 7.75 -18.80
N GLN A 58 -0.49 7.51 -19.70
CA GLN A 58 0.77 8.25 -19.75
C GLN A 58 0.59 9.77 -19.96
N ALA A 59 -0.39 10.20 -20.76
CA ALA A 59 -0.60 11.61 -21.06
C ALA A 59 -1.19 12.36 -19.87
N LEU A 60 -2.19 11.76 -19.21
CA LEU A 60 -2.80 12.27 -17.99
C LEU A 60 -1.77 12.39 -16.85
N ILE A 61 -0.98 11.34 -16.64
CA ILE A 61 0.08 11.30 -15.62
C ILE A 61 1.11 12.42 -15.85
N ARG A 62 1.55 12.63 -17.11
CA ARG A 62 2.52 13.69 -17.44
C ARG A 62 1.93 15.09 -17.30
N SER A 63 0.66 15.31 -17.65
CA SER A 63 0.02 16.62 -17.50
C SER A 63 -0.15 17.04 -16.04
N MET A 64 -0.10 16.09 -15.11
CA MET A 64 -0.17 16.36 -13.67
C MET A 64 1.19 16.63 -13.02
N GLY A 65 2.30 16.51 -13.77
CA GLY A 65 3.66 16.73 -13.26
C GLY A 65 4.45 15.46 -12.93
N ALA A 66 3.90 14.27 -13.19
CA ALA A 66 4.62 13.02 -12.92
C ALA A 66 5.74 12.72 -13.92
N PHE A 67 6.79 12.08 -13.42
CA PHE A 67 7.93 11.60 -14.19
C PHE A 67 8.09 10.08 -14.01
N PHE A 68 8.58 9.40 -15.05
CA PHE A 68 8.80 7.96 -15.01
C PHE A 68 10.22 7.67 -14.55
N VAL A 69 10.35 6.84 -13.50
CA VAL A 69 11.66 6.41 -13.01
C VAL A 69 11.99 5.03 -13.58
N ARG A 70 13.05 4.96 -14.38
CA ARG A 70 13.66 3.68 -14.81
C ARG A 70 14.32 3.01 -13.62
N ARG A 71 13.94 1.77 -13.36
CA ARG A 71 14.54 0.96 -12.28
C ARG A 71 15.83 0.34 -12.80
N ASN A 72 16.82 0.22 -11.92
CA ASN A 72 18.09 -0.45 -12.22
C ASN A 72 18.76 0.03 -13.52
N SER A 73 18.69 1.33 -13.83
CA SER A 73 19.23 1.86 -15.08
C SER A 73 20.73 1.59 -15.24
N GLY A 74 21.47 1.41 -14.15
CA GLY A 74 22.94 1.27 -14.12
C GLY A 74 23.69 2.52 -14.57
N ASP A 75 23.02 3.40 -15.30
CA ASP A 75 23.51 4.63 -15.92
C ASP A 75 23.76 5.75 -14.88
N PRO A 76 25.02 6.17 -14.68
CA PRO A 76 25.39 7.24 -13.76
C PRO A 76 24.84 8.62 -14.17
N LEU A 77 24.72 8.89 -15.47
CA LEU A 77 24.19 10.16 -15.97
C LEU A 77 22.70 10.25 -15.63
N TYR A 78 21.95 9.19 -15.90
CA TYR A 78 20.53 9.13 -15.52
C TYR A 78 20.33 9.36 -14.02
N ARG A 79 21.13 8.73 -13.16
CA ARG A 79 21.06 8.92 -11.69
C ARG A 79 21.36 10.36 -11.28
N THR A 80 22.37 10.97 -11.90
CA THR A 80 22.75 12.37 -11.62
C THR A 80 21.65 13.35 -12.02
N VAL A 81 21.08 13.18 -13.22
CA VAL A 81 19.98 14.03 -13.71
C VAL A 81 18.74 13.85 -12.84
N LEU A 82 18.38 12.61 -12.52
CA LEU A 82 17.25 12.32 -11.64
C LEU A 82 17.44 12.92 -10.25
N SER A 83 18.65 12.78 -9.67
CA SER A 83 18.99 13.35 -8.37
C SER A 83 18.83 14.87 -8.36
N ARG A 84 19.38 15.56 -9.37
CA ARG A 84 19.25 17.02 -9.46
C ARG A 84 17.80 17.47 -9.69
N TYR A 85 17.05 16.74 -10.52
CA TYR A 85 15.64 17.04 -10.76
C TYR A 85 14.81 16.96 -9.47
N VAL A 86 14.95 15.88 -8.69
CA VAL A 86 14.24 15.70 -7.41
C VAL A 86 14.63 16.78 -6.40
N ALA A 87 15.93 17.11 -6.30
CA ALA A 87 16.40 18.19 -5.43
C ALA A 87 15.77 19.54 -5.83
N MET A 88 15.78 19.88 -7.13
CA MET A 88 15.18 21.14 -7.61
C MET A 88 13.67 21.20 -7.38
N ALA A 89 12.94 20.11 -7.61
CA ALA A 89 11.49 20.05 -7.32
C ALA A 89 11.22 20.26 -5.83
N THR A 90 12.06 19.66 -4.98
CA THR A 90 11.97 19.78 -3.52
C THR A 90 12.28 21.21 -3.05
N GLU A 91 13.36 21.82 -3.56
CA GLU A 91 13.75 23.21 -3.27
C GLU A 91 12.69 24.22 -3.75
N ALA A 92 12.08 23.95 -4.92
CA ALA A 92 11.04 24.80 -5.51
C ALA A 92 9.67 24.70 -4.81
N GLY A 93 9.52 23.79 -3.83
CA GLY A 93 8.26 23.63 -3.12
C GLY A 93 7.18 22.92 -3.92
N VAL A 94 7.55 22.17 -4.96
CA VAL A 94 6.58 21.39 -5.73
C VAL A 94 6.10 20.24 -4.83
N PRO A 95 4.79 20.13 -4.56
CA PRO A 95 4.22 18.95 -3.89
C PRO A 95 4.67 17.66 -4.58
N GLN A 96 5.01 16.62 -3.83
CA GLN A 96 5.45 15.35 -4.41
C GLN A 96 4.71 14.14 -3.82
N ALA A 97 4.71 13.01 -4.55
CA ALA A 97 4.26 11.74 -4.02
C ALA A 97 5.29 10.63 -4.31
N LEU A 98 5.53 9.76 -3.33
CA LEU A 98 6.44 8.64 -3.46
C LEU A 98 5.91 7.39 -2.78
N PHE A 99 6.22 6.25 -3.40
CA PHE A 99 5.98 4.91 -2.86
C PHE A 99 7.32 4.36 -2.37
N PRO A 100 7.65 4.43 -1.06
CA PRO A 100 8.97 4.06 -0.58
C PRO A 100 9.28 2.58 -0.85
N GLU A 101 8.26 1.72 -0.92
CA GLU A 101 8.36 0.30 -1.26
C GLU A 101 9.03 0.02 -2.62
N GLY A 102 9.03 1.01 -3.53
CA GLY A 102 9.63 0.94 -4.87
C GLY A 102 8.90 0.02 -5.84
N GLY A 103 7.79 -0.59 -5.43
CA GLY A 103 6.94 -1.45 -6.25
C GLY A 103 5.75 -1.97 -5.46
N LEU A 104 4.80 -2.58 -6.18
CA LEU A 104 3.63 -3.19 -5.57
C LEU A 104 4.03 -4.27 -4.55
N THR A 105 3.27 -4.33 -3.45
CA THR A 105 3.28 -5.48 -2.54
C THR A 105 3.06 -6.77 -3.32
N VAL A 106 3.74 -7.84 -2.90
CA VAL A 106 3.68 -9.13 -3.58
C VAL A 106 2.78 -10.10 -2.82
N ASP A 107 2.96 -10.16 -1.51
CA ASP A 107 2.30 -11.05 -0.55
C ASP A 107 1.33 -10.31 0.36
N GLY A 108 1.04 -9.04 0.07
CA GLY A 108 0.16 -8.22 0.89
C GLY A 108 0.84 -7.68 2.14
N ALA A 109 2.13 -7.88 2.39
CA ALA A 109 2.83 -7.18 3.46
C ALA A 109 3.47 -5.87 2.98
N LEU A 110 3.79 -4.98 3.93
CA LEU A 110 4.62 -3.81 3.64
C LEU A 110 6.02 -4.26 3.23
N ARG A 111 6.53 -3.72 2.12
CA ARG A 111 7.89 -4.01 1.66
C ARG A 111 8.91 -3.13 2.35
N GLN A 112 10.16 -3.60 2.36
CA GLN A 112 11.29 -2.77 2.78
C GLN A 112 11.43 -1.52 1.88
N PRO A 113 11.69 -0.35 2.47
CA PRO A 113 11.81 0.89 1.72
C PRO A 113 13.05 0.90 0.80
N ARG A 114 12.95 1.68 -0.27
CA ARG A 114 14.02 2.01 -1.21
C ARG A 114 14.41 3.47 -1.00
N PHE A 115 15.63 3.66 -0.52
CA PHE A 115 16.10 4.94 -0.01
C PHE A 115 16.51 5.96 -1.08
N GLY A 116 16.69 5.53 -2.34
CA GLY A 116 17.32 6.38 -3.37
C GLY A 116 16.61 7.71 -3.67
N LEU A 117 15.27 7.71 -3.74
CA LEU A 117 14.52 8.97 -3.95
C LEU A 117 14.50 9.85 -2.69
N LEU A 118 14.43 9.23 -1.51
CA LEU A 118 14.52 9.95 -0.24
C LEU A 118 15.87 10.64 -0.09
N ASP A 119 16.97 9.94 -0.42
CA ASP A 119 18.32 10.52 -0.43
C ASP A 119 18.39 11.77 -1.29
N TYR A 120 17.81 11.74 -2.50
CA TYR A 120 17.81 12.91 -3.40
C TYR A 120 17.03 14.10 -2.85
N MET A 121 15.99 13.87 -2.05
CA MET A 121 15.20 14.94 -1.42
C MET A 121 15.95 15.57 -0.23
N VAL A 122 16.63 14.75 0.59
CA VAL A 122 17.20 15.22 1.86
C VAL A 122 18.68 15.61 1.78
N LYS A 123 19.42 15.15 0.76
CA LYS A 123 20.86 15.40 0.62
C LYS A 123 21.23 16.88 0.63
N SER A 124 20.35 17.74 0.10
CA SER A 124 20.54 19.19 0.08
C SER A 124 19.64 19.93 1.07
N PHE A 125 18.96 19.20 1.96
CA PHE A 125 18.06 19.79 2.94
C PHE A 125 18.82 20.59 3.99
N ARG A 126 18.32 21.79 4.28
CA ARG A 126 18.89 22.76 5.21
C ARG A 126 17.83 23.20 6.21
N ALA A 127 18.07 22.95 7.49
CA ALA A 127 17.11 23.29 8.56
C ALA A 127 16.85 24.81 8.67
N ASP A 128 17.83 25.62 8.27
CA ASP A 128 17.80 27.09 8.25
C ASP A 128 17.21 27.68 6.96
N ALA A 129 16.83 26.85 5.98
CA ALA A 129 16.18 27.32 4.77
C ALA A 129 14.76 27.84 5.07
N GLU A 130 14.27 28.77 4.25
CA GLU A 130 12.90 29.33 4.37
C GLU A 130 11.84 28.22 4.37
N ARG A 131 12.01 27.24 3.48
CA ARG A 131 11.07 26.16 3.25
C ARG A 131 11.46 24.90 4.01
N ASP A 132 10.52 24.36 4.78
CA ASP A 132 10.65 23.02 5.37
C ASP A 132 10.27 21.93 4.36
N LEU A 133 10.76 20.71 4.57
CA LEU A 133 10.37 19.51 3.84
C LEU A 133 9.50 18.66 4.78
N VAL A 134 8.23 18.47 4.43
CA VAL A 134 7.26 17.79 5.28
C VAL A 134 6.75 16.54 4.58
N PHE A 135 6.97 15.38 5.19
CA PHE A 135 6.43 14.11 4.70
C PHE A 135 5.06 13.86 5.31
N ILE A 136 4.05 13.55 4.49
CA ILE A 136 2.72 13.15 4.96
C ILE A 136 2.56 11.64 4.75
N PRO A 137 2.53 10.82 5.82
CA PRO A 137 2.25 9.40 5.70
C PRO A 137 0.83 9.15 5.20
N VAL A 138 0.67 8.30 4.20
CA VAL A 138 -0.64 7.92 3.65
C VAL A 138 -0.77 6.40 3.63
N GLY A 139 -1.78 5.90 4.32
CA GLY A 139 -2.10 4.48 4.42
C GLY A 139 -3.24 4.10 3.48
N LEU A 140 -3.03 3.07 2.67
CA LEU A 140 -3.99 2.56 1.69
C LEU A 140 -4.29 1.09 1.90
N ASN A 141 -5.58 0.75 1.85
CA ASN A 141 -6.01 -0.64 1.85
C ASN A 141 -7.31 -0.86 1.05
N TYR A 142 -7.46 -2.09 0.56
CA TYR A 142 -8.52 -2.48 -0.37
C TYR A 142 -9.12 -3.82 0.04
N ASP A 143 -10.46 -3.91 -0.01
CA ASP A 143 -11.14 -5.21 0.06
C ASP A 143 -10.86 -6.08 -1.16
N ARG A 144 -10.48 -5.46 -2.28
CA ARG A 144 -10.09 -6.15 -3.50
C ARG A 144 -9.00 -5.40 -4.25
N VAL A 145 -7.81 -5.98 -4.24
CA VAL A 145 -6.69 -5.58 -5.12
C VAL A 145 -6.83 -6.33 -6.44
N LEU A 146 -6.86 -5.61 -7.56
CA LEU A 146 -7.03 -6.21 -8.89
C LEU A 146 -5.83 -7.09 -9.29
N GLU A 147 -4.66 -6.74 -8.78
CA GLU A 147 -3.40 -7.39 -9.09
C GLU A 147 -3.04 -8.56 -8.16
N ASP A 148 -3.78 -8.84 -7.08
CA ASP A 148 -3.36 -9.75 -6.01
C ASP A 148 -2.86 -11.12 -6.52
N ARG A 149 -3.66 -11.82 -7.32
CA ARG A 149 -3.30 -13.11 -7.93
C ARG A 149 -2.09 -12.98 -8.85
N SER A 150 -2.02 -11.92 -9.64
CA SER A 150 -0.87 -11.69 -10.55
C SER A 150 0.43 -11.35 -9.80
N GLN A 151 0.33 -10.73 -8.62
CA GLN A 151 1.47 -10.47 -7.75
C GLN A 151 1.95 -11.75 -7.08
N LEU A 152 1.03 -12.55 -6.55
CA LEU A 152 1.33 -13.84 -5.92
C LEU A 152 2.04 -14.81 -6.87
N LEU A 153 1.71 -14.80 -8.17
CA LEU A 153 2.44 -15.58 -9.19
C LEU A 153 3.94 -15.25 -9.27
N LYS A 154 4.41 -14.10 -8.76
CA LYS A 154 5.84 -13.75 -8.72
C LYS A 154 6.61 -14.50 -7.64
N LEU A 155 5.91 -15.10 -6.66
CA LEU A 155 6.51 -15.92 -5.61
C LEU A 155 6.75 -17.36 -6.06
N GLU A 156 6.09 -17.80 -7.13
CA GLU A 156 6.27 -19.13 -7.72
C GLU A 156 7.53 -19.11 -8.61
N ALA A 157 8.67 -19.54 -8.07
CA ALA A 157 9.97 -19.53 -8.74
C ALA A 157 9.99 -20.27 -10.10
N ASP A 158 9.07 -21.22 -10.32
CA ASP A 158 9.12 -22.19 -11.44
C ASP A 158 8.01 -22.06 -12.50
N ARG A 159 7.02 -21.16 -12.36
CA ARG A 159 6.08 -20.96 -13.47
C ARG A 159 6.77 -20.18 -14.58
N ARG A 160 7.20 -20.89 -15.64
CA ARG A 160 7.63 -20.33 -16.95
C ARG A 160 6.90 -19.01 -17.16
N ARG A 161 7.63 -17.88 -17.26
CA ARG A 161 7.06 -16.57 -17.60
C ARG A 161 6.02 -16.81 -18.70
N ARG A 162 4.72 -16.78 -18.34
CA ARG A 162 3.64 -17.03 -19.29
C ARG A 162 3.91 -16.07 -20.45
N GLY A 163 4.08 -16.63 -21.66
CA GLY A 163 4.45 -15.83 -22.83
C GLY A 163 3.48 -14.64 -22.96
N LYS A 164 3.95 -13.53 -23.55
CA LYS A 164 3.17 -12.28 -23.69
C LYS A 164 1.72 -12.54 -24.18
N LEU A 165 1.52 -13.55 -25.02
CA LEU A 165 0.22 -14.00 -25.53
C LEU A 165 -0.72 -14.58 -24.45
N SER A 166 -0.20 -15.35 -23.49
CA SER A 166 -1.00 -15.89 -22.38
C SER A 166 -1.36 -14.82 -21.36
N ALA A 167 -0.50 -13.82 -21.15
CA ALA A 167 -0.85 -12.66 -20.33
C ALA A 167 -1.97 -11.84 -20.98
N VAL A 168 -1.89 -11.60 -22.30
CA VAL A 168 -2.93 -10.91 -23.07
C VAL A 168 -4.26 -11.68 -23.05
N SER A 169 -4.26 -13.00 -23.23
CA SER A 169 -5.49 -13.79 -23.22
C SER A 169 -6.17 -13.79 -21.85
N VAL A 170 -5.40 -13.85 -20.75
CA VAL A 170 -5.92 -13.73 -19.37
C VAL A 170 -6.52 -12.35 -19.15
N THR A 171 -5.83 -11.27 -19.57
CA THR A 171 -6.36 -9.89 -19.47
C THR A 171 -7.63 -9.71 -20.29
N LEU A 172 -7.68 -10.25 -21.51
CA LEU A 172 -8.85 -10.15 -22.39
C LEU A 172 -10.05 -10.93 -21.83
N THR A 173 -9.80 -12.14 -21.33
CA THR A 173 -10.83 -12.99 -20.71
C THR A 173 -11.35 -12.37 -19.42
N PHE A 174 -10.46 -11.79 -18.61
CA PHE A 174 -10.84 -11.05 -17.41
C PHE A 174 -11.65 -9.80 -17.76
N GLY A 175 -11.24 -9.03 -18.77
CA GLY A 175 -11.99 -7.87 -19.27
C GLY A 175 -13.37 -8.25 -19.78
N ALA A 176 -13.46 -9.29 -20.61
CA ALA A 176 -14.72 -9.79 -21.15
C ALA A 176 -15.66 -10.33 -20.06
N ARG A 177 -15.14 -11.04 -19.04
CA ARG A 177 -15.94 -11.49 -17.89
C ARG A 177 -16.44 -10.34 -17.03
N ASN A 178 -15.62 -9.33 -16.77
CA ASN A 178 -16.08 -8.15 -16.01
C ASN A 178 -17.11 -7.35 -16.81
N LEU A 179 -16.91 -7.19 -18.12
CA LEU A 179 -17.87 -6.53 -19.00
C LEU A 179 -19.18 -7.31 -19.07
N TRP A 180 -19.12 -8.64 -19.16
CA TRP A 180 -20.30 -9.50 -19.09
C TRP A 180 -21.03 -9.36 -17.76
N GLN A 181 -20.31 -9.38 -16.63
CA GLN A 181 -20.90 -9.14 -15.30
C GLN A 181 -21.52 -7.74 -15.16
N MET A 182 -20.94 -6.72 -15.79
CA MET A 182 -21.52 -5.37 -15.87
C MET A 182 -22.82 -5.38 -16.67
N VAL A 183 -22.84 -6.04 -17.83
CA VAL A 183 -24.00 -6.11 -18.73
C VAL A 183 -25.12 -6.98 -18.14
N THR A 184 -24.80 -8.06 -17.42
CA THR A 184 -25.80 -8.94 -16.78
C THR A 184 -26.33 -8.41 -15.45
N GLY A 185 -25.93 -7.20 -15.02
CA GLY A 185 -26.32 -6.64 -13.72
C GLY A 185 -25.81 -7.42 -12.51
N SER A 186 -24.95 -8.43 -12.73
CA SER A 186 -24.33 -9.25 -11.68
C SER A 186 -23.03 -8.62 -11.16
N TRP A 187 -22.86 -7.31 -11.37
CA TRP A 187 -21.67 -6.58 -10.99
C TRP A 187 -21.69 -6.32 -9.48
N TYR A 188 -20.98 -7.14 -8.75
CA TYR A 188 -20.77 -6.93 -7.32
C TYR A 188 -19.83 -5.75 -7.09
N ARG A 189 -20.15 -4.90 -6.11
CA ARG A 189 -19.26 -3.82 -5.64
C ARG A 189 -17.89 -4.42 -5.30
N PHE A 190 -16.79 -3.79 -5.72
CA PHE A 190 -15.40 -4.24 -5.43
C PHE A 190 -14.99 -4.11 -3.94
N GLY A 191 -15.95 -4.03 -3.02
CA GLY A 191 -15.73 -3.71 -1.62
C GLY A 191 -15.33 -2.24 -1.43
N TYR A 192 -14.54 -1.99 -0.37
CA TYR A 192 -14.05 -0.68 0.00
C TYR A 192 -12.58 -0.48 -0.39
N ALA A 193 -12.27 0.74 -0.84
CA ALA A 193 -10.92 1.28 -0.92
C ALA A 193 -10.83 2.42 0.08
N CYS A 194 -9.90 2.33 1.02
CA CYS A 194 -9.78 3.27 2.12
C CYS A 194 -8.40 3.93 2.11
N VAL A 195 -8.39 5.23 2.35
CA VAL A 195 -7.20 6.06 2.49
C VAL A 195 -7.24 6.77 3.83
N ASN A 196 -6.10 6.77 4.52
CA ASN A 196 -5.88 7.52 5.74
C ASN A 196 -4.64 8.41 5.60
N PHE A 197 -4.68 9.58 6.25
CA PHE A 197 -3.56 10.52 6.31
C PHE A 197 -3.04 10.60 7.74
N GLY A 198 -1.76 10.29 7.92
CA GLY A 198 -1.08 10.34 9.20
C GLY A 198 -0.52 11.71 9.54
N SER A 199 0.04 11.79 10.75
CA SER A 199 0.68 12.99 11.25
C SER A 199 1.86 13.41 10.36
N PRO A 200 1.94 14.69 9.95
CA PRO A 200 3.06 15.18 9.16
C PRO A 200 4.40 15.06 9.89
N VAL A 201 5.43 14.66 9.15
CA VAL A 201 6.82 14.56 9.64
C VAL A 201 7.62 15.72 9.06
N SER A 202 7.86 16.74 9.87
CA SER A 202 8.73 17.87 9.54
C SER A 202 10.19 17.44 9.54
N MET A 203 10.91 17.67 8.42
CA MET A 203 12.34 17.42 8.37
C MET A 203 13.11 18.36 9.27
N ARG A 204 12.69 19.63 9.39
CA ARG A 204 13.30 20.58 10.33
C ARG A 204 13.22 20.06 11.77
N GLN A 205 12.07 19.52 12.18
CA GLN A 205 11.92 18.91 13.50
C GLN A 205 12.74 17.63 13.63
N TYR A 206 12.70 16.75 12.62
CA TYR A 206 13.42 15.48 12.60
C TYR A 206 14.93 15.68 12.78
N VAL A 207 15.54 16.59 12.01
CA VAL A 207 16.99 16.85 12.09
C VAL A 207 17.37 17.54 13.40
N ALA A 208 16.53 18.43 13.92
CA ALA A 208 16.77 19.09 15.21
C ALA A 208 16.76 18.10 16.37
N GLN A 209 15.83 17.14 16.37
CA GLN A 209 15.74 16.11 17.41
C GLN A 209 16.92 15.13 17.38
N ARG A 210 17.42 14.80 16.18
CA ARG A 210 18.55 13.87 16.02
C ARG A 210 19.93 14.55 16.03
N GLY A 211 19.99 15.87 15.93
CA GLY A 211 21.26 16.61 15.81
C GLY A 211 21.99 16.32 14.49
N VAL A 212 21.25 16.01 13.42
CA VAL A 212 21.81 15.59 12.13
C VAL A 212 21.86 16.77 11.16
N ASN A 213 22.94 16.90 10.39
CA ASN A 213 23.01 17.84 9.27
C ASN A 213 23.37 17.09 7.98
N PHE A 214 22.34 16.80 7.16
CA PHE A 214 22.49 16.03 5.92
C PHE A 214 23.52 16.61 4.93
N THR A 215 23.71 17.93 4.91
CA THR A 215 24.68 18.60 4.02
C THR A 215 26.13 18.42 4.45
N ALA A 216 26.37 18.09 5.72
CA ALA A 216 27.70 17.94 6.30
C ALA A 216 28.16 16.48 6.40
N LEU A 217 27.26 15.52 6.11
CA LEU A 217 27.57 14.09 6.17
C LEU A 217 28.33 13.63 4.94
N ASP A 218 29.28 12.71 5.15
CA ASP A 218 29.84 11.89 4.08
C ASP A 218 28.75 10.94 3.50
N GLU A 219 29.06 10.28 2.38
CA GLU A 219 28.10 9.44 1.67
C GLU A 219 27.58 8.26 2.51
N ASP A 220 28.46 7.57 3.24
CA ASP A 220 28.08 6.38 4.02
C ASP A 220 27.26 6.75 5.26
N SER A 221 27.65 7.83 5.95
CA SER A 221 26.88 8.37 7.08
C SER A 221 25.53 8.91 6.62
N ARG A 222 25.47 9.59 5.47
CA ARG A 222 24.20 10.05 4.88
C ARG A 222 23.29 8.88 4.57
N HIS A 223 23.79 7.83 3.93
CA HIS A 223 22.98 6.65 3.62
C HIS A 223 22.37 6.04 4.87
N ARG A 224 23.13 5.88 5.96
CA ARG A 224 22.60 5.36 7.24
C ARG A 224 21.47 6.23 7.81
N GLU A 225 21.61 7.56 7.78
CA GLU A 225 20.55 8.47 8.24
C GLU A 225 19.31 8.46 7.34
N VAL A 226 19.49 8.29 6.02
CA VAL A 226 18.37 8.12 5.08
C VAL A 226 17.67 6.78 5.31
N GLU A 227 18.40 5.71 5.63
CA GLU A 227 17.81 4.42 5.99
C GLU A 227 16.94 4.52 7.23
N GLU A 228 17.44 5.23 8.24
CA GLU A 228 16.74 5.52 9.48
C GLU A 228 15.46 6.33 9.25
N LEU A 229 15.55 7.41 8.46
CA LEU A 229 14.40 8.21 8.05
C LEU A 229 13.38 7.35 7.28
N GLY A 230 13.85 6.54 6.33
CA GLY A 230 13.00 5.65 5.55
C GLY A 230 12.25 4.65 6.44
N ARG A 231 12.89 4.10 7.46
CA ARG A 231 12.24 3.21 8.43
C ARG A 231 11.21 3.93 9.28
N HIS A 232 11.54 5.14 9.75
CA HIS A 232 10.62 5.98 10.50
C HIS A 232 9.35 6.29 9.68
N LEU A 233 9.52 6.69 8.40
CA LEU A 233 8.41 6.95 7.49
C LEU A 233 7.59 5.69 7.19
N MET A 234 8.23 4.53 7.01
CA MET A 234 7.51 3.27 6.81
C MET A 234 6.71 2.84 8.03
N GLN A 235 7.21 3.10 9.24
CA GLN A 235 6.49 2.83 10.48
C GLN A 235 5.28 3.76 10.62
N ALA A 236 5.44 5.05 10.29
CA ALA A 236 4.35 6.03 10.26
C ALA A 236 3.30 5.71 9.18
N ILE A 237 3.71 5.21 8.00
CA ILE A 237 2.78 4.71 6.98
C ILE A 237 2.02 3.50 7.52
N GLY A 238 2.72 2.53 8.09
CA GLY A 238 2.13 1.31 8.64
C GLY A 238 1.08 1.60 9.70
N SER A 239 1.38 2.49 10.65
CA SER A 239 0.42 2.84 11.72
C SER A 239 -0.89 3.42 11.21
N VAL A 240 -0.91 4.00 10.00
CA VAL A 240 -2.12 4.59 9.42
C VAL A 240 -2.80 3.73 8.35
N ILE A 241 -2.29 2.54 8.03
CA ILE A 241 -2.97 1.64 7.08
C ILE A 241 -4.36 1.27 7.61
N PRO A 242 -5.44 1.55 6.85
CA PRO A 242 -6.78 1.22 7.31
C PRO A 242 -7.02 -0.29 7.34
N VAL A 243 -7.63 -0.77 8.41
CA VAL A 243 -8.19 -2.12 8.47
C VAL A 243 -9.53 -2.11 7.74
N VAL A 244 -9.63 -2.89 6.65
CA VAL A 244 -10.85 -3.03 5.84
C VAL A 244 -11.53 -4.38 6.09
N PRO A 245 -12.85 -4.52 5.83
CA PRO A 245 -13.61 -5.74 6.07
C PRO A 245 -12.95 -7.06 5.64
N VAL A 246 -12.42 -7.13 4.42
CA VAL A 246 -11.81 -8.37 3.90
C VAL A 246 -10.52 -8.69 4.65
N ALA A 247 -9.71 -7.69 4.98
CA ALA A 247 -8.47 -7.89 5.74
C ALA A 247 -8.75 -8.42 7.15
N LEU A 248 -9.78 -7.87 7.82
CA LEU A 248 -10.24 -8.34 9.13
C LEU A 248 -10.69 -9.80 9.09
N VAL A 249 -11.59 -10.15 8.18
CA VAL A 249 -12.10 -11.53 8.07
C VAL A 249 -11.00 -12.49 7.63
N ALA A 250 -10.11 -12.08 6.72
CA ALA A 250 -8.96 -12.89 6.32
C ALA A 250 -8.04 -13.21 7.50
N GLN A 251 -7.86 -12.28 8.44
CA GLN A 251 -7.09 -12.53 9.66
C GLN A 251 -7.75 -13.58 10.57
N VAL A 252 -9.08 -13.63 10.65
CA VAL A 252 -9.79 -14.68 11.41
C VAL A 252 -9.48 -16.07 10.87
N PHE A 253 -9.49 -16.24 9.55
CA PHE A 253 -9.14 -17.51 8.91
C PHE A 253 -7.64 -17.80 8.97
N ARG A 254 -6.77 -16.79 9.05
CA ARG A 254 -5.30 -16.99 9.14
C ARG A 254 -4.88 -17.81 10.36
N ALA A 255 -5.56 -17.64 11.49
CA ALA A 255 -5.17 -18.32 12.75
C ALA A 255 -5.29 -19.85 12.64
N ASP A 256 -6.28 -20.33 11.89
CA ASP A 256 -6.48 -21.76 11.61
C ASP A 256 -7.23 -21.87 10.27
N PRO A 257 -6.52 -21.95 9.13
CA PRO A 257 -7.15 -21.92 7.81
C PRO A 257 -7.94 -23.18 7.47
N VAL A 258 -7.67 -24.29 8.16
CA VAL A 258 -8.30 -25.59 7.88
C VAL A 258 -9.58 -25.78 8.70
N LYS A 259 -9.65 -25.13 9.88
CA LYS A 259 -10.82 -25.22 10.75
C LYS A 259 -12.07 -24.58 10.11
N PRO A 260 -13.16 -25.34 9.90
CA PRO A 260 -14.46 -24.76 9.58
C PRO A 260 -14.97 -23.87 10.70
N ARG A 261 -15.63 -22.77 10.35
CA ARG A 261 -16.20 -21.83 11.31
C ARG A 261 -17.63 -21.48 10.96
N THR A 262 -18.51 -21.43 11.95
CA THR A 262 -19.81 -20.80 11.82
C THR A 262 -19.67 -19.29 11.63
N GLU A 263 -20.69 -18.64 11.06
CA GLU A 263 -20.70 -17.17 10.97
C GLU A 263 -20.55 -16.50 12.35
N LEU A 264 -21.14 -17.10 13.39
CA LEU A 264 -21.05 -16.59 14.77
C LEU A 264 -19.61 -16.66 15.32
N GLU A 265 -18.89 -17.76 15.08
CA GLU A 265 -17.48 -17.87 15.45
C GLU A 265 -16.61 -16.86 14.71
N ILE A 266 -16.90 -16.61 13.43
CA ILE A 266 -16.19 -15.59 12.64
C ILE A 266 -16.44 -14.20 13.22
N LYS A 267 -17.70 -13.86 13.52
CA LYS A 267 -18.06 -12.58 14.14
C LYS A 267 -17.39 -12.42 15.49
N SER A 268 -17.47 -13.42 16.36
CA SER A 268 -16.84 -13.38 17.67
C SER A 268 -15.33 -13.16 17.58
N ALA A 269 -14.63 -13.89 16.70
CA ALA A 269 -13.19 -13.74 16.51
C ALA A 269 -12.82 -12.37 15.91
N ALA A 270 -13.59 -11.89 14.93
CA ALA A 270 -13.38 -10.58 14.34
C ALA A 270 -13.56 -9.45 15.36
N LEU A 271 -14.59 -9.53 16.22
CA LEU A 271 -14.83 -8.55 17.28
C LEU A 271 -13.73 -8.52 18.35
N VAL A 272 -13.05 -9.65 18.59
CA VAL A 272 -11.86 -9.69 19.45
C VAL A 272 -10.69 -8.97 18.78
N LEU A 273 -10.40 -9.31 17.51
CA LEU A 273 -9.33 -8.65 16.75
C LEU A 273 -9.55 -7.14 16.62
N LEU A 274 -10.79 -6.70 16.38
CA LEU A 274 -11.14 -5.28 16.31
C LEU A 274 -10.75 -4.55 17.59
N ARG A 275 -11.16 -5.09 18.76
CA ARG A 275 -10.83 -4.49 20.07
C ARG A 275 -9.34 -4.47 20.35
N GLU A 276 -8.64 -5.55 20.01
CA GLU A 276 -7.18 -5.63 20.17
C GLU A 276 -6.50 -4.58 19.28
N TRP A 277 -6.87 -4.47 18.01
CA TRP A 277 -6.25 -3.53 17.09
C TRP A 277 -6.59 -2.07 17.41
N GLU A 278 -7.81 -1.76 17.81
CA GLU A 278 -8.18 -0.43 18.32
C GLU A 278 -7.33 -0.03 19.53
N ALA A 279 -7.08 -0.96 20.46
CA ALA A 279 -6.21 -0.72 21.61
C ALA A 279 -4.74 -0.47 21.21
N HIS A 280 -4.30 -0.98 20.06
CA HIS A 280 -2.97 -0.72 19.49
C HIS A 280 -2.96 0.49 18.52
N GLY A 281 -4.05 1.27 18.45
CA GLY A 281 -4.15 2.47 17.63
C GLY A 281 -4.41 2.23 16.14
N ALA A 282 -4.86 1.02 15.75
CA ALA A 282 -5.20 0.75 14.36
C ALA A 282 -6.44 1.55 13.93
N HIS A 283 -6.40 2.08 12.71
CA HIS A 283 -7.54 2.79 12.14
C HIS A 283 -8.45 1.82 11.40
N ILE A 284 -9.61 1.52 11.97
CA ILE A 284 -10.54 0.54 11.43
C ILE A 284 -11.64 1.23 10.64
N TYR A 285 -11.82 0.84 9.38
CA TYR A 285 -12.94 1.32 8.59
C TYR A 285 -14.17 0.44 8.84
N ILE A 286 -15.10 0.96 9.64
CA ILE A 286 -16.40 0.32 9.93
C ILE A 286 -17.47 0.95 9.03
N PRO A 287 -17.91 0.28 7.95
CA PRO A 287 -18.92 0.83 7.08
C PRO A 287 -20.25 0.97 7.82
N ARG A 288 -20.92 2.11 7.65
CA ARG A 288 -22.20 2.43 8.32
C ARG A 288 -22.15 2.43 9.85
N GLN A 289 -20.95 2.46 10.44
CA GLN A 289 -20.76 2.36 11.89
C GLN A 289 -21.33 1.06 12.49
N ASP A 290 -21.45 0.01 11.68
CA ASP A 290 -21.98 -1.29 12.06
C ASP A 290 -20.91 -2.36 11.84
N GLN A 291 -20.41 -2.92 12.96
CA GLN A 291 -19.36 -3.95 12.97
C GLN A 291 -19.85 -5.27 12.38
N ASP A 292 -21.09 -5.68 12.66
CA ASP A 292 -21.67 -6.90 12.10
C ASP A 292 -21.83 -6.78 10.59
N TYR A 293 -22.26 -5.61 10.11
CA TYR A 293 -22.31 -5.30 8.69
C TYR A 293 -20.91 -5.33 8.07
N ALA A 294 -19.89 -4.77 8.73
CA ALA A 294 -18.50 -4.81 8.27
C ALA A 294 -18.04 -6.26 8.07
N ILE A 295 -18.20 -7.10 9.10
CA ILE A 295 -17.80 -8.52 9.06
C ILE A 295 -18.56 -9.27 7.96
N GLY A 296 -19.87 -9.06 7.84
CA GLY A 296 -20.69 -9.66 6.79
C GLY A 296 -20.27 -9.22 5.38
N VAL A 297 -19.82 -7.97 5.20
CA VAL A 297 -19.23 -7.52 3.92
C VAL A 297 -17.94 -8.29 3.62
N GLY A 298 -17.03 -8.39 4.59
CA GLY A 298 -15.74 -9.09 4.42
C GLY A 298 -15.95 -10.55 4.05
N LEU A 299 -16.82 -11.25 4.78
CA LEU A 299 -17.16 -12.65 4.52
C LEU A 299 -17.79 -12.82 3.13
N ARG A 300 -18.81 -12.02 2.79
CA ARG A 300 -19.44 -12.06 1.46
C ARG A 300 -18.44 -11.82 0.33
N MET A 301 -17.50 -10.88 0.51
CA MET A 301 -16.48 -10.60 -0.51
C MET A 301 -15.50 -11.77 -0.69
N LEU A 302 -15.06 -12.41 0.39
CA LEU A 302 -14.23 -13.61 0.31
C LEU A 302 -14.97 -14.76 -0.38
N THR A 303 -16.26 -14.93 -0.08
CA THR A 303 -17.12 -15.95 -0.72
C THR A 303 -17.33 -15.70 -2.20
N LEU A 304 -17.69 -14.47 -2.59
CA LEU A 304 -17.85 -14.08 -4.00
C LEU A 304 -16.57 -14.26 -4.84
N ARG A 305 -15.41 -14.30 -4.17
CA ARG A 305 -14.10 -14.50 -4.79
C ARG A 305 -13.60 -15.93 -4.75
N HIS A 306 -14.39 -16.85 -4.17
CA HIS A 306 -14.05 -18.24 -3.92
C HIS A 306 -12.78 -18.41 -3.07
N VAL A 307 -12.49 -17.43 -2.21
CA VAL A 307 -11.40 -17.52 -1.22
C VAL A 307 -11.89 -18.28 0.02
N VAL A 308 -13.18 -18.12 0.33
CA VAL A 308 -13.91 -18.87 1.35
C VAL A 308 -15.14 -19.49 0.70
N GLU A 309 -15.57 -20.65 1.16
CA GLU A 309 -16.80 -21.32 0.72
C GLU A 309 -17.67 -21.68 1.92
N GLU A 310 -18.99 -21.64 1.73
CA GLU A 310 -19.97 -22.07 2.72
C GLU A 310 -20.47 -23.48 2.34
N ARG A 311 -20.43 -24.41 3.30
CA ARG A 311 -20.96 -25.78 3.18
C ARG A 311 -21.67 -26.12 4.49
N ASP A 312 -22.94 -26.51 4.40
CA ASP A 312 -23.76 -26.91 5.57
C ASP A 312 -23.75 -25.87 6.72
N GLY A 313 -23.74 -24.58 6.39
CA GLY A 313 -23.71 -23.47 7.37
C GLY A 313 -22.33 -23.20 8.00
N LEU A 314 -21.28 -23.88 7.52
CA LEU A 314 -19.89 -23.69 7.92
C LEU A 314 -19.08 -23.05 6.80
N PHE A 315 -18.22 -22.11 7.15
CA PHE A 315 -17.31 -21.44 6.23
C PHE A 315 -15.92 -22.07 6.29
N HIS A 316 -15.35 -22.35 5.12
CA HIS A 316 -14.04 -22.96 4.93
C HIS A 316 -13.17 -22.07 4.07
N ALA A 317 -11.89 -21.91 4.41
CA ALA A 317 -10.94 -21.33 3.46
C ALA A 317 -10.68 -22.34 2.34
N VAL A 318 -10.68 -21.86 1.08
CA VAL A 318 -10.44 -22.71 -0.08
C VAL A 318 -8.94 -22.95 -0.23
N PRO A 319 -8.44 -24.20 -0.19
CA PRO A 319 -7.01 -24.52 -0.21
C PRO A 319 -6.24 -23.84 -1.34
N GLU A 320 -6.79 -23.82 -2.55
CA GLU A 320 -6.17 -23.22 -3.74
C GLU A 320 -6.07 -21.69 -3.65
N ASN A 321 -6.86 -21.04 -2.79
CA ASN A 321 -6.88 -19.60 -2.59
C ASN A 321 -6.29 -19.17 -1.23
N LEU A 322 -5.68 -20.08 -0.46
CA LEU A 322 -4.94 -19.73 0.77
C LEU A 322 -3.87 -18.64 0.55
N PRO A 323 -3.11 -18.61 -0.57
CA PRO A 323 -2.22 -17.49 -0.88
C PRO A 323 -2.94 -16.13 -0.98
N VAL A 324 -4.16 -16.12 -1.53
CA VAL A 324 -4.96 -14.90 -1.64
C VAL A 324 -5.50 -14.50 -0.28
N LEU A 325 -5.97 -15.45 0.53
CA LEU A 325 -6.37 -15.19 1.92
C LEU A 325 -5.21 -14.58 2.72
N ALA A 326 -4.03 -15.19 2.65
CA ALA A 326 -2.82 -14.71 3.31
C ALA A 326 -2.43 -13.31 2.83
N TYR A 327 -2.59 -13.01 1.53
CA TYR A 327 -2.37 -11.66 1.00
C TYR A 327 -3.21 -10.60 1.73
N TYR A 328 -4.51 -10.84 1.93
CA TYR A 328 -5.37 -9.89 2.63
C TYR A 328 -5.07 -9.81 4.13
N ALA A 329 -4.75 -10.95 4.77
CA ALA A 329 -4.37 -10.96 6.18
C ALA A 329 -3.03 -10.21 6.43
N ASN A 330 -2.05 -10.40 5.55
CA ASN A 330 -0.76 -9.72 5.60
C ASN A 330 -0.90 -8.19 5.46
N SER A 331 -2.00 -7.71 4.88
CA SER A 331 -2.23 -6.27 4.69
C SER A 331 -2.31 -5.46 5.98
N VAL A 332 -2.66 -6.13 7.08
CA VAL A 332 -2.84 -5.57 8.43
C VAL A 332 -2.03 -6.32 9.50
N ALA A 333 -1.18 -7.26 9.10
CA ALA A 333 -0.46 -8.14 10.03
C ALA A 333 0.48 -7.40 11.00
N HIS A 334 0.94 -6.21 10.64
CA HIS A 334 1.79 -5.38 11.48
C HIS A 334 1.08 -4.85 12.74
N PHE A 335 -0.26 -4.90 12.80
CA PHE A 335 -1.03 -4.58 14.01
C PHE A 335 -1.14 -5.76 14.99
N ALA A 336 -0.72 -6.97 14.61
CA ALA A 336 -0.87 -8.18 15.42
C ALA A 336 0.32 -8.48 16.37
N GLY A 337 1.18 -7.50 16.70
CA GLY A 337 2.13 -7.59 17.82
C GLY A 337 3.41 -8.42 17.64
N GLY A 338 3.67 -8.98 16.46
CA GLY A 338 4.96 -9.61 16.12
C GLY A 338 5.77 -8.73 15.18
N ALA A 339 7.10 -8.68 15.35
CA ALA A 339 8.01 -8.06 14.40
C ALA A 339 7.55 -8.36 12.97
N ALA A 340 7.45 -7.31 12.15
CA ALA A 340 6.88 -7.27 10.81
C ALA A 340 7.40 -8.36 9.86
N HIS A 341 6.97 -9.59 10.06
CA HIS A 341 7.19 -10.72 9.19
C HIS A 341 5.82 -11.12 8.67
N ALA A 342 5.60 -10.80 7.40
CA ALA A 342 4.62 -11.49 6.58
C ALA A 342 4.76 -13.00 6.83
N VAL A 343 3.65 -13.72 6.99
CA VAL A 343 3.76 -15.18 6.82
C VAL A 343 4.19 -15.39 5.38
N PRO A 344 5.34 -16.03 5.12
CA PRO A 344 5.72 -16.37 3.76
C PRO A 344 4.56 -17.13 3.15
N VAL A 345 4.09 -16.70 1.97
CA VAL A 345 2.98 -17.37 1.26
C VAL A 345 3.25 -18.89 1.11
N ALA A 346 4.52 -19.29 1.10
CA ALA A 346 4.96 -20.69 1.13
C ALA A 346 4.52 -21.49 2.38
N GLU A 347 4.44 -20.87 3.56
CA GLU A 347 3.98 -21.53 4.80
C GLU A 347 2.46 -21.75 4.78
N ALA A 348 1.69 -20.89 4.09
CA ALA A 348 0.25 -21.08 3.89
C ALA A 348 -0.07 -22.28 2.98
N VAL A 349 0.89 -22.71 2.14
CA VAL A 349 0.77 -23.91 1.29
C VAL A 349 1.18 -25.19 2.04
N ALA A 350 1.91 -25.06 3.16
CA ALA A 350 2.49 -26.19 3.90
C ALA A 350 1.54 -26.87 4.91
N ALA A 351 0.26 -26.48 4.97
CA ALA A 351 -0.74 -27.25 5.71
C ALA A 351 -0.82 -28.67 5.12
N PRO A 352 -0.70 -29.73 5.94
CA PRO A 352 -0.44 -31.07 5.42
C PRO A 352 -1.61 -31.53 4.56
N ALA A 353 -1.28 -32.04 3.37
CA ALA A 353 -2.22 -32.84 2.58
C ALA A 353 -2.72 -33.96 3.48
N VAL A 354 -3.99 -33.89 3.86
CA VAL A 354 -4.66 -34.96 4.60
C VAL A 354 -4.63 -36.19 3.69
N SER A 355 -3.98 -37.24 4.19
CA SER A 355 -3.91 -38.58 3.58
C SER A 355 -5.27 -39.24 3.49
#